data_AF-A0A7I9VYZ3-F1
#
_entry.id   AF-A0A7I9VYZ3-F1
#
_cell.length_a   1.000
_cell.length_b   1.000
_cell.length_c   1.000
_cell.angle_alpha   90.00
_cell.angle_beta   90.00
_cell.angle_gamma   90.00
#
_symmetry.space_group_name_H-M   'P 1'
#
loop_
_entity.id
_entity.type
_entity.pdbx_description
1 polymer ?
#
loop_
_entity_poly.entity_id
_entity_poly.type
_entity_poly.pdbx_seq_one_letter_code
_entity_poly.pdbx_strand_id
1 'polypeptide(L)' 'MASVITLQALHGLSDNETVDAVTFDLRWKAACGLPITAPAFHSTTLTYWRRRLAARRAEPDL' A
#
# COMPACT_ATOMS: atom_id res chain seq x y z
N MET A 1 3.02 -3.87 -3.08
CA MET A 1 1.69 -3.29 -2.76
C MET A 1 1.03 -3.93 -1.55
N ALA A 2 0.99 -5.27 -1.42
CA ALA A 2 0.38 -5.91 -0.25
C ALA A 2 0.93 -5.39 1.09
N SER A 3 2.27 -5.38 1.27
CA SER A 3 2.93 -4.84 2.48
C SER A 3 2.55 -3.39 2.79
N VAL A 4 2.53 -2.52 1.79
CA VAL A 4 2.12 -1.11 1.93
C VAL A 4 0.67 -1.00 2.43
N ILE A 5 -0.25 -1.77 1.85
CA ILE A 5 -1.67 -1.76 2.24
C ILE A 5 -1.86 -2.35 3.65
N THR A 6 -1.07 -3.35 4.01
CA THR A 6 -1.05 -3.90 5.38
C THR A 6 -0.58 -2.84 6.39
N LEU A 7 0.53 -2.16 6.13
CA LEU A 7 1.03 -1.09 7.01
C LEU A 7 0.07 0.09 7.08
N GLN A 8 -0.54 0.48 5.96
CA GLN A 8 -1.59 1.49 5.95
C GLN A 8 -2.72 1.15 6.94
N ALA A 9 -3.21 -0.09 6.90
CA ALA A 9 -4.28 -0.53 7.78
C ALA A 9 -3.84 -0.58 9.25
N LEU A 10 -2.60 -1.03 9.53
CA LEU A 10 -2.06 -1.08 10.89
C LEU A 10 -1.85 0.31 11.50
N HIS A 11 -1.49 1.29 10.69
CA HIS A 11 -1.23 2.67 11.14
C HIS A 11 -2.45 3.60 11.01
N GLY A 12 -3.54 3.16 10.38
CA GLY A 12 -4.77 3.95 10.21
C GLY A 12 -4.61 5.17 9.29
N LEU A 13 -3.65 5.13 8.35
CA LEU A 13 -3.32 6.26 7.48
C LEU A 13 -4.24 6.37 6.26
N SER A 14 -4.48 7.60 5.81
CA SER A 14 -5.07 7.87 4.50
C SER A 14 -4.14 7.43 3.34
N ASP A 15 -4.67 7.39 2.12
CA ASP A 15 -3.86 7.02 0.95
C ASP A 15 -2.72 8.01 0.67
N ASN A 16 -2.95 9.31 0.91
CA ASN A 16 -1.91 10.32 0.72
C ASN A 16 -0.83 10.19 1.81
N GLU A 17 -1.22 10.08 3.08
CA GLU A 17 -0.26 9.88 4.19
C GLU A 17 0.56 8.60 4.01
N THR A 18 -0.06 7.53 3.50
CA THR A 18 0.64 6.28 3.19
C THR A 18 1.66 6.46 2.06
N VAL A 19 1.32 7.21 1.00
CA VAL A 19 2.25 7.52 -0.08
C VAL A 19 3.41 8.37 0.42
N ASP A 20 3.13 9.39 1.23
CA ASP A 20 4.18 10.23 1.82
C ASP A 20 5.11 9.40 2.71
N ALA A 21 4.56 8.52 3.56
CA ALA A 21 5.36 7.64 4.41
C ALA A 21 6.26 6.69 3.59
N VAL A 22 5.74 6.03 2.55
CA VAL A 22 6.55 5.14 1.68
C VAL A 22 7.56 5.91 0.82
N THR A 23 7.29 7.20 0.55
CA THR A 23 8.17 8.04 -0.25
C THR A 23 9.33 8.58 0.59
N PHE A 24 9.04 9.07 1.80
CA PHE A 24 9.99 9.88 2.58
C PHE A 24 10.49 9.22 3.88
N ASP A 25 9.86 8.15 4.37
CA ASP A 25 10.33 7.42 5.55
C ASP A 25 11.08 6.13 5.16
N LEU A 26 12.38 6.09 5.49
CA LEU A 26 13.22 4.91 5.22
C LEU A 26 12.72 3.65 5.97
N ARG A 27 12.10 3.80 7.14
CA ARG A 27 11.54 2.67 7.91
C ARG A 27 10.40 2.02 7.12
N TRP A 28 9.56 2.82 6.48
CA TRP A 28 8.49 2.33 5.60
C TRP A 28 9.03 1.62 4.36
N LYS A 29 10.07 2.18 3.71
CA LYS A 29 10.73 1.51 2.58
C LYS A 29 11.34 0.17 2.99
N ALA A 30 12.06 0.13 4.12
CA ALA A 30 12.65 -1.10 4.66
C ALA A 30 11.58 -2.15 5.00
N ALA A 31 10.51 -1.76 5.71
CA ALA A 31 9.40 -2.67 6.05
C ALA A 31 8.67 -3.21 4.82
N CYS A 32 8.62 -2.44 3.73
CA CYS A 32 8.02 -2.86 2.47
C CYS A 32 8.98 -3.59 1.52
N GLY A 33 10.27 -3.73 1.87
CA GLY A 33 11.30 -4.30 1.01
C GLY A 33 11.61 -3.47 -0.25
N LEU A 34 11.42 -2.16 -0.18
CA LEU A 34 11.61 -1.24 -1.31
C LEU A 34 13.03 -0.65 -1.32
N PRO A 35 13.66 -0.50 -2.50
CA PRO A 35 14.88 0.28 -2.64
C PRO A 35 14.71 1.72 -2.14
N ILE A 36 15.76 2.31 -1.60
CA ILE A 36 15.77 3.73 -1.19
C ILE A 36 15.41 4.64 -2.39
N THR A 37 15.85 4.25 -3.58
CA THR A 37 15.61 4.95 -4.86
C THR A 37 14.26 4.62 -5.49
N ALA A 38 13.41 3.80 -4.87
CA ALA A 38 12.11 3.47 -5.43
C ALA A 38 11.26 4.74 -5.62
N PRO A 39 10.69 4.97 -6.81
CA PRO A 39 9.89 6.15 -7.10
C PRO A 39 8.57 6.14 -6.33
N ALA A 40 8.00 7.33 -6.15
CA ALA A 40 6.65 7.49 -5.61
C ALA A 40 5.59 6.97 -6.61
N PHE A 41 4.37 6.77 -6.11
CA PHE A 41 3.21 6.39 -6.92
C PHE A 41 1.99 7.21 -6.50
N HIS A 42 1.01 7.32 -7.40
CA HIS A 42 -0.20 8.08 -7.10
C HIS A 42 -1.07 7.36 -6.06
N SER A 43 -1.61 8.10 -5.09
CA SER A 43 -2.36 7.57 -3.93
C SER A 43 -3.57 6.71 -4.30
N THR A 44 -4.25 7.02 -5.41
CA THR A 44 -5.37 6.21 -5.94
C THR A 44 -4.99 4.76 -6.27
N THR A 45 -3.69 4.45 -6.45
CA THR A 45 -3.21 3.09 -6.63
C THR A 45 -3.57 2.19 -5.44
N LEU A 46 -3.58 2.72 -4.21
CA LEU A 46 -3.96 1.98 -3.00
C LEU A 46 -5.46 1.64 -3.01
N THR A 47 -6.29 2.61 -3.39
CA THR A 47 -7.73 2.40 -3.58
C THR A 47 -8.01 1.32 -4.64
N TYR A 48 -7.29 1.35 -5.77
CA TYR A 48 -7.41 0.32 -6.81
C TYR A 48 -7.13 -1.09 -6.27
N TRP A 49 -6.00 -1.27 -5.57
CA TRP A 49 -5.62 -2.58 -5.06
C TRP A 49 -6.54 -3.08 -3.94
N ARG A 50 -7.03 -2.21 -3.06
CA ARG A 50 -8.04 -2.60 -2.05
C ARG A 50 -9.33 -3.09 -2.70
N ARG A 51 -9.84 -2.40 -3.72
CA ARG A 51 -11.03 -2.84 -4.47
C ARG A 51 -10.79 -4.19 -5.14
N ARG A 52 -9.62 -4.38 -5.75
CA ARG A 52 -9.24 -5.65 -6.39
C ARG A 52 -9.13 -6.81 -5.40
N LEU A 53 -8.61 -6.57 -4.19
CA LEU A 53 -8.54 -7.57 -3.12
C LEU A 53 -9.94 -7.94 -2.61
N ALA A 54 -10.80 -6.95 -2.41
CA ALA A 54 -12.18 -7.17 -1.98
C ALA A 54 -12.98 -7.97 -3.03
N ALA A 55 -12.81 -7.65 -4.31
CA ALA A 55 -13.45 -8.39 -5.41
C ALA A 55 -13.01 -9.86 -5.44
N ARG A 56 -11.71 -10.13 -5.28
CA ARG A 56 -11.20 -11.52 -5.21
C ARG A 56 -11.73 -12.32 -4.04
N ARG A 57 -12.02 -11.69 -2.90
CA ARG A 57 -12.65 -12.36 -1.76
C ARG A 57 -14.12 -12.70 -2.01
N ALA A 58 -14.78 -12.00 -2.94
CA ALA A 58 -16.20 -12.17 -3.23
C ALA A 58 -16.48 -13.21 -4.33
N GLU A 59 -15.46 -13.64 -5.07
CA GLU A 59 -15.55 -14.82 -5.94
C GLU A 59 -15.65 -16.07 -5.05
N PRO A 60 -16.74 -16.87 -5.14
CA PRO A 60 -16.77 -18.18 -4.51
C PRO A 60 -15.77 -19.08 -5.22
N ASP A 61 -14.92 -19.77 -4.45
CA ASP A 61 -13.99 -20.77 -4.97
C ASP A 61 -14.75 -21.79 -5.83
N LEU A 62 -14.56 -21.74 -7.15
CA LEU A 62 -14.96 -22.79 -8.10
C LEU A 62 -13.87 -23.87 -8.14
#